data_AF-A0A831WMD8-F1
#
_entry.id   AF-A0A831WMD8-F1
#
_cell.length_a   1.000
_cell.length_b   1.000
_cell.length_c   1.000
_cell.angle_alpha   90.00
_cell.angle_beta   90.00
_cell.angle_gamma   90.00
#
_symmetry.space_group_name_H-M   'P 1'
#
loop_
_entity.id
_entity.type
_entity.pdbx_description
1 polymer ?
#
loop_
_entity_poly.entity_id
_entity_poly.type
_entity_poly.pdbx_seq_one_letter_code
_entity_poly.pdbx_strand_id
1 'polypeptide(L)'
;MAERKQATNDEVLQQLHVLQTQIHDLQQQIANQNKSSAENLSIKFLLAEFNELGEFWRHTDSRLENSLNLYLTGSAVVVSAIVFLSQQIADVRLLLLVAIFVSLALFIIGVILARRILGTALIKAEYIHALNLIRRFFVDKDAGITPYLFLPFADSPADSSKSSGKTFRPRIPANLLVAIHVWNGLLLGFSVSVCVWLIVPTLPVTTIIATGVVVAAICIGWLGVTARQEVRKRTNSFESRHRRIG
;
A
#
# COMPACT_ATOMS: atom_id res chain seq x y z
N MET A 1 -45.78 -47.26 59.39
CA MET A 1 -46.19 -46.66 58.09
C MET A 1 -45.56 -45.28 57.85
N ALA A 2 -45.26 -44.49 58.89
CA ALA A 2 -44.59 -43.18 58.76
C ALA A 2 -43.11 -43.28 58.30
N GLU A 3 -42.32 -44.23 58.85
CA GLU A 3 -40.91 -44.40 58.46
C GLU A 3 -40.72 -44.72 56.98
N ARG A 4 -41.65 -45.48 56.37
CA ARG A 4 -41.56 -45.84 54.94
C ARG A 4 -41.71 -44.63 54.01
N LYS A 5 -42.46 -43.59 54.43
CA LYS A 5 -42.60 -42.32 53.70
C LYS A 5 -41.37 -41.43 53.82
N GLN A 6 -40.68 -41.50 54.96
CA GLN A 6 -39.50 -40.68 55.21
C GLN A 6 -38.30 -41.17 54.38
N ALA A 7 -38.09 -42.49 54.32
CA ALA A 7 -37.07 -43.09 53.45
C ALA A 7 -37.29 -42.77 51.96
N THR A 8 -38.53 -42.66 51.50
CA THR A 8 -38.83 -42.29 50.10
C THR A 8 -38.53 -40.82 49.81
N ASN A 9 -38.71 -39.93 50.78
CA ASN A 9 -38.40 -38.50 50.60
C ASN A 9 -36.90 -38.25 50.51
N ASP A 10 -36.10 -38.94 51.32
CA ASP A 10 -34.64 -38.80 51.29
C ASP A 10 -34.03 -39.31 49.97
N GLU A 11 -34.56 -40.42 49.44
CA GLU A 11 -34.15 -40.97 48.15
C GLU A 11 -34.49 -40.00 46.99
N VAL A 12 -35.67 -39.37 47.03
CA VAL A 12 -36.08 -38.35 46.04
C VAL A 12 -35.19 -37.11 46.14
N LEU A 13 -34.83 -36.65 47.34
CA LEU A 13 -33.91 -35.52 47.52
C LEU A 13 -32.51 -35.84 47.00
N GLN A 14 -32.01 -37.05 47.24
CA GLN A 14 -30.72 -37.48 46.73
C GLN A 14 -30.72 -37.55 45.20
N GLN A 15 -31.79 -38.07 44.59
CA GLN A 15 -31.95 -38.07 43.14
C GLN A 15 -32.01 -36.64 42.58
N LEU A 16 -32.73 -35.72 43.21
CA LEU A 16 -32.78 -34.32 42.80
C LEU A 16 -31.41 -33.66 42.84
N HIS A 17 -30.59 -33.93 43.86
CA HIS A 17 -29.24 -33.38 43.94
C HIS A 17 -28.34 -33.90 42.82
N VAL A 18 -28.41 -35.21 42.51
CA VAL A 18 -27.66 -35.80 41.40
C VAL A 18 -28.07 -35.17 40.07
N LEU A 19 -29.38 -35.00 39.85
CA LEU A 19 -29.93 -34.40 38.63
C LEU A 19 -29.50 -32.93 38.48
N GLN A 20 -29.51 -32.17 39.58
CA GLN A 20 -29.04 -30.79 39.60
C GLN A 20 -27.53 -30.68 39.27
N THR A 21 -26.73 -31.61 39.78
CA THR A 21 -25.28 -31.66 39.49
C THR A 21 -25.03 -31.99 38.01
N GLN A 22 -25.76 -32.98 37.46
CA GLN A 22 -25.68 -33.34 36.04
C GLN A 22 -26.10 -32.18 35.11
N ILE A 23 -27.17 -31.46 35.46
CA ILE A 23 -27.60 -30.27 34.69
C ILE A 23 -26.51 -29.21 34.69
N HIS A 24 -25.87 -28.96 35.84
CA HIS A 24 -24.78 -27.99 35.94
C HIS A 24 -23.57 -28.40 35.08
N ASP A 25 -23.16 -29.66 35.13
CA ASP A 25 -22.04 -30.17 34.32
C ASP A 25 -22.34 -30.09 32.82
N LEU A 26 -23.57 -30.42 32.41
CA LEU A 26 -24.01 -30.29 31.01
C LEU A 26 -24.01 -28.82 30.56
N GLN A 27 -24.48 -27.90 31.40
CA GLN A 27 -24.43 -26.46 31.09
C GLN A 27 -22.99 -25.98 30.92
N GLN A 28 -22.06 -26.43 31.75
CA GLN A 28 -20.65 -26.08 31.65
C GLN A 28 -20.00 -26.67 30.39
N GLN A 29 -20.34 -27.91 30.01
CA GLN A 29 -19.86 -28.51 28.76
C GLN A 29 -20.38 -27.75 27.53
N ILE A 30 -21.67 -27.40 27.50
CA ILE A 30 -22.26 -26.60 26.41
C ILE A 30 -21.57 -25.23 26.33
N ALA A 31 -21.32 -24.57 27.48
CA ALA A 31 -20.62 -23.30 27.52
C ALA A 31 -19.18 -23.40 26.97
N ASN A 32 -18.44 -24.45 27.34
CA ASN A 32 -17.08 -24.70 26.84
C ASN A 32 -17.08 -25.04 25.34
N GLN A 33 -18.04 -25.83 24.88
CA GLN A 33 -18.17 -26.20 23.47
C GLN A 33 -18.51 -24.97 22.62
N ASN A 34 -19.44 -24.12 23.08
CA ASN A 34 -19.77 -22.86 22.42
C ASN A 34 -18.57 -21.91 22.36
N LYS A 35 -17.80 -21.81 23.46
CA LYS A 35 -16.57 -21.00 23.49
C LYS A 35 -15.53 -21.49 22.50
N SER A 36 -15.28 -22.81 22.45
CA SER A 36 -14.32 -23.39 21.48
C SER A 36 -14.78 -23.20 20.03
N SER A 37 -16.08 -23.28 19.77
CA SER A 37 -16.65 -23.10 18.43
C SER A 37 -16.53 -21.65 17.96
N ALA A 38 -16.78 -20.69 18.86
CA ALA A 38 -16.61 -19.26 18.58
C ALA A 38 -15.13 -18.90 18.33
N GLU A 39 -14.20 -19.44 19.13
CA GLU A 39 -12.76 -19.22 18.94
C GLU A 39 -12.28 -19.80 17.60
N ASN A 40 -12.71 -21.01 17.24
CA ASN A 40 -12.41 -21.62 15.95
C ASN A 40 -12.94 -20.79 14.78
N LEU A 41 -14.14 -20.20 14.90
CA LEU A 41 -14.71 -19.34 13.85
C LEU A 41 -13.92 -18.03 13.71
N SER A 42 -13.54 -17.40 14.83
CA SER A 42 -12.72 -16.19 14.83
C SER A 42 -11.35 -16.42 14.20
N ILE A 43 -10.69 -17.54 14.51
CA ILE A 43 -9.42 -17.93 13.92
C ILE A 43 -9.56 -18.14 12.41
N LYS A 44 -10.58 -18.89 11.98
CA LYS A 44 -10.85 -19.12 10.54
C LYS A 44 -11.10 -17.81 9.80
N PHE A 45 -11.88 -16.91 10.39
CA PHE A 45 -12.13 -15.59 9.84
C PHE A 45 -10.84 -14.77 9.69
N LEU A 46 -10.00 -14.70 10.73
CA LEU A 46 -8.72 -13.97 10.68
C LEU A 46 -7.74 -14.55 9.66
N LEU A 47 -7.70 -15.87 9.50
CA LEU A 47 -6.87 -16.53 8.48
C LEU A 47 -7.38 -16.25 7.06
N ALA A 48 -8.70 -16.26 6.86
CA ALA A 48 -9.30 -15.91 5.58
C ALA A 48 -8.99 -14.45 5.22
N GLU A 49 -9.20 -13.53 6.15
CA GLU A 49 -8.88 -12.11 5.99
C GLU A 49 -7.38 -11.89 5.71
N PHE A 50 -6.49 -12.60 6.41
CA PHE A 50 -5.05 -12.54 6.16
C PHE A 50 -4.69 -12.95 4.73
N ASN A 51 -5.29 -14.03 4.23
CA ASN A 51 -5.05 -14.50 2.87
C ASN A 51 -5.61 -13.52 1.83
N GLU A 52 -6.83 -13.03 2.04
CA GLU A 52 -7.48 -12.05 1.16
C GLU A 52 -6.70 -10.73 1.08
N LEU A 53 -6.28 -10.18 2.23
CA LEU A 53 -5.41 -9.00 2.30
C LEU A 53 -4.07 -9.22 1.58
N GLY A 54 -3.49 -10.40 1.74
CA GLY A 54 -2.27 -10.81 1.05
C GLY A 54 -2.45 -10.83 -0.47
N GLU A 55 -3.58 -11.35 -0.95
CA GLU A 55 -3.92 -11.38 -2.37
C GLU A 55 -4.16 -9.98 -2.92
N PHE A 56 -4.94 -9.14 -2.24
CA PHE A 56 -5.17 -7.75 -2.63
C PHE A 56 -3.88 -6.93 -2.71
N TRP A 57 -2.96 -7.15 -1.77
CA TRP A 57 -1.65 -6.52 -1.78
C TRP A 57 -0.86 -6.92 -3.05
N ARG A 58 -0.81 -8.21 -3.39
CA ARG A 58 -0.12 -8.70 -4.60
C ARG A 58 -0.73 -8.14 -5.88
N HIS A 59 -2.07 -8.15 -5.99
CA HIS A 59 -2.77 -7.58 -7.14
C HIS A 59 -2.51 -6.08 -7.29
N THR A 60 -2.49 -5.35 -6.19
CA THR A 60 -2.24 -3.91 -6.19
C THR A 60 -0.82 -3.59 -6.65
N ASP A 61 0.17 -4.39 -6.23
CA ASP A 61 1.57 -4.22 -6.62
C ASP A 61 1.77 -4.48 -8.11
N SER A 62 1.26 -5.61 -8.62
CA SER A 62 1.34 -5.98 -10.03
C SER A 62 0.69 -4.92 -10.95
N ARG A 63 -0.46 -4.36 -10.55
CA ARG A 63 -1.12 -3.29 -11.32
C ARG A 63 -0.30 -2.01 -11.38
N LEU A 64 0.44 -1.70 -10.33
CA LEU A 64 1.31 -0.52 -10.27
C LEU A 64 2.52 -0.67 -11.18
N GLU A 65 3.18 -1.82 -11.11
CA GLU A 65 4.31 -2.16 -11.99
C GLU A 65 3.88 -2.16 -13.46
N ASN A 66 2.74 -2.77 -13.79
CA ASN A 66 2.23 -2.78 -15.15
C ASN A 66 1.89 -1.37 -15.66
N SER A 67 1.27 -0.52 -14.83
CA SER A 67 0.94 0.86 -15.20
C SER A 67 2.21 1.69 -15.47
N LEU A 68 3.26 1.48 -14.68
CA LEU A 68 4.55 2.11 -14.92
C LEU A 68 5.18 1.62 -16.22
N ASN A 69 5.25 0.30 -16.41
CA ASN A 69 5.87 -0.29 -17.59
C ASN A 69 5.18 0.17 -18.87
N LEU A 70 3.84 0.24 -18.85
CA LEU A 70 3.04 0.76 -19.95
C LEU A 70 3.32 2.24 -20.22
N TYR A 71 3.47 3.05 -19.17
CA TYR A 71 3.83 4.47 -19.34
C TYR A 71 5.22 4.67 -19.94
N LEU A 72 6.24 3.96 -19.43
CA LEU A 72 7.62 4.07 -19.92
C LEU A 72 7.77 3.52 -21.34
N THR A 73 7.16 2.38 -21.63
CA THR A 73 7.16 1.80 -22.97
C THR A 73 6.38 2.70 -23.94
N GLY A 74 5.20 3.18 -23.52
CA GLY A 74 4.39 4.10 -24.31
C GLY A 74 5.12 5.40 -24.62
N SER A 75 5.81 6.00 -23.64
CA SER A 75 6.60 7.21 -23.86
C SER A 75 7.77 6.96 -24.81
N ALA A 76 8.46 5.82 -24.70
CA ALA A 76 9.55 5.45 -25.61
C ALA A 76 9.05 5.26 -27.06
N VAL A 77 7.90 4.62 -27.26
CA VAL A 77 7.26 4.48 -28.58
C VAL A 77 6.92 5.85 -29.16
N VAL A 78 6.33 6.73 -28.36
CA VAL A 78 5.97 8.08 -28.79
C VAL A 78 7.22 8.90 -29.17
N VAL A 79 8.29 8.83 -28.38
CA VAL A 79 9.57 9.49 -28.69
C VAL A 79 10.15 8.93 -30.00
N SER A 80 10.13 7.61 -30.18
CA SER A 80 10.61 6.96 -31.41
C SER A 80 9.80 7.38 -32.63
N ALA A 81 8.48 7.53 -32.49
CA ALA A 81 7.61 8.03 -33.55
C ALA A 81 7.92 9.48 -33.94
N ILE A 82 8.24 10.34 -32.97
CA ILE A 82 8.68 11.73 -33.24
C ILE A 82 10.01 11.74 -34.00
N VAL A 83 10.98 10.90 -33.61
CA VAL A 83 12.27 10.77 -34.30
C VAL A 83 12.09 10.24 -35.73
N PHE A 84 11.17 9.30 -35.93
CA PHE A 84 10.84 8.84 -37.28
C PHE A 84 10.19 9.96 -38.10
N LEU A 85 9.24 10.70 -37.51
CA LEU A 85 8.54 11.81 -38.16
C LEU A 85 9.49 12.96 -38.52
N SER A 86 10.55 13.17 -37.74
CA SER A 86 11.56 14.20 -38.02
C SER A 86 12.34 13.96 -39.31
N GLN A 87 12.35 12.73 -39.83
CA GLN A 87 12.99 12.40 -41.11
C GLN A 87 12.09 12.70 -42.31
N GLN A 88 10.77 12.80 -42.08
CA GLN A 88 9.77 12.98 -43.14
C GLN A 88 9.32 14.44 -43.29
N ILE A 89 9.35 15.22 -42.21
CA ILE A 89 8.91 16.62 -42.22
C ILE A 89 10.11 17.55 -42.44
N ALA A 90 10.08 18.33 -43.53
CA ALA A 90 11.11 19.32 -43.83
C ALA A 90 11.03 20.58 -42.94
N ASP A 91 9.82 20.94 -42.47
CA ASP A 91 9.64 22.10 -41.59
C ASP A 91 9.91 21.73 -40.12
N VAL A 92 11.14 22.06 -39.70
CA VAL A 92 11.62 21.86 -38.33
C VAL A 92 10.75 22.58 -37.29
N ARG A 93 10.18 23.75 -37.61
CA ARG A 93 9.36 24.50 -36.65
C ARG A 93 8.06 23.77 -36.35
N LEU A 94 7.40 23.25 -37.39
CA LEU A 94 6.16 22.49 -37.23
C LEU A 94 6.40 21.21 -36.42
N LEU A 95 7.48 20.49 -36.71
CA LEU A 95 7.87 19.30 -35.96
C LEU A 95 8.11 19.61 -34.47
N LEU A 96 8.85 20.68 -34.16
CA LEU A 96 9.15 21.09 -32.79
C LEU A 96 7.88 21.50 -32.02
N LEU A 97 6.92 22.13 -32.70
CA LEU A 97 5.63 22.48 -32.11
C LEU A 97 4.84 21.22 -31.71
N VAL A 98 4.80 20.22 -32.59
CA VAL A 98 4.21 18.90 -32.28
C VAL A 98 4.94 18.24 -31.10
N ALA A 99 6.28 18.27 -31.10
CA ALA A 99 7.08 17.70 -30.02
C ALA A 99 6.82 18.37 -28.67
N ILE A 100 6.61 19.70 -28.63
CA ILE A 100 6.22 20.41 -27.41
C ILE A 100 4.89 19.88 -26.88
N PHE A 101 3.85 19.80 -27.72
CA PHE A 101 2.53 19.34 -27.29
C PHE A 101 2.55 17.90 -26.77
N VAL A 102 3.25 17.01 -27.48
CA VAL A 102 3.37 15.61 -27.08
C VAL A 102 4.15 15.48 -25.76
N SER A 103 5.24 16.23 -25.61
CA SER A 103 6.03 16.25 -24.37
C SER A 103 5.19 16.75 -23.17
N LEU A 104 4.40 17.82 -23.35
CA LEU A 104 3.50 18.33 -22.32
C LEU A 104 2.39 17.33 -21.96
N ALA A 105 1.82 16.63 -22.95
CA ALA A 105 0.83 15.59 -22.70
C ALA A 105 1.44 14.43 -21.88
N LEU A 106 2.63 13.95 -22.26
CA LEU A 106 3.35 12.90 -21.53
C LEU A 106 3.74 13.34 -20.12
N PHE A 107 4.09 14.60 -19.93
CA PHE A 107 4.37 15.19 -18.62
C PHE A 107 3.13 15.15 -17.72
N ILE A 108 1.97 15.59 -18.22
CA ILE A 108 0.71 15.57 -17.46
C ILE A 108 0.35 14.14 -17.04
N ILE A 109 0.42 13.19 -17.98
CA ILE A 109 0.17 11.77 -17.71
C ILE A 109 1.15 11.25 -16.63
N GLY A 110 2.43 11.59 -16.74
CA GLY A 110 3.44 11.19 -15.77
C GLY A 110 3.19 11.77 -14.37
N VAL A 111 2.70 13.01 -14.26
CA VAL A 111 2.32 13.61 -12.96
C VAL A 111 1.12 12.89 -12.35
N ILE A 112 0.10 12.57 -13.15
CA ILE A 112 -1.06 11.79 -12.70
C ILE A 112 -0.62 10.41 -12.21
N LEU A 113 0.26 9.73 -12.96
CA LEU A 113 0.78 8.43 -12.60
C LEU A 113 1.60 8.48 -11.31
N ALA A 114 2.46 9.49 -11.13
CA ALA A 114 3.23 9.68 -9.91
C ALA A 114 2.31 9.86 -8.67
N ARG A 115 1.24 10.65 -8.79
CA ARG A 115 0.23 10.79 -7.72
C ARG A 115 -0.47 9.48 -7.41
N ARG A 116 -0.82 8.71 -8.44
CA ARG A 116 -1.45 7.39 -8.29
C ARG A 116 -0.53 6.42 -7.56
N ILE A 117 0.73 6.33 -7.95
CA ILE A 117 1.75 5.50 -7.30
C ILE A 117 1.89 5.86 -5.83
N LEU A 118 1.90 7.15 -5.51
CA LEU A 118 2.00 7.62 -4.14
C LEU A 118 0.80 7.19 -3.29
N GLY A 119 -0.41 7.33 -3.84
CA GLY A 119 -1.64 6.88 -3.18
C GLY A 119 -1.64 5.37 -2.95
N THR A 120 -1.26 4.59 -3.96
CA THR A 120 -1.17 3.14 -3.87
C THR A 120 -0.11 2.68 -2.87
N ALA A 121 1.04 3.34 -2.80
CA ALA A 121 2.10 3.00 -1.84
C ALA A 121 1.66 3.17 -0.38
N LEU A 122 0.77 4.14 -0.11
CA LEU A 122 0.20 4.33 1.22
C LEU A 122 -0.80 3.24 1.58
N ILE A 123 -1.71 2.90 0.66
CA ILE A 123 -2.64 1.79 0.83
C ILE A 123 -1.87 0.47 1.04
N LYS A 124 -0.81 0.25 0.27
CA LYS A 124 0.11 -0.90 0.43
C LYS A 124 0.67 -0.98 1.85
N ALA A 125 1.02 0.17 2.41
CA ALA A 125 1.56 0.26 3.76
C ALA A 125 0.48 -0.07 4.81
N GLU A 126 -0.75 0.41 4.63
CA GLU A 126 -1.89 0.05 5.50
C GLU A 126 -2.15 -1.46 5.48
N TYR A 127 -2.12 -2.11 4.31
CA TYR A 127 -2.27 -3.57 4.21
C TYR A 127 -1.15 -4.33 4.92
N ILE A 128 0.12 -3.92 4.74
CA ILE A 128 1.25 -4.55 5.44
C ILE A 128 1.09 -4.40 6.96
N HIS A 129 0.62 -3.24 7.42
CA HIS A 129 0.37 -3.02 8.84
C HIS A 129 -0.72 -3.96 9.37
N ALA A 130 -1.85 -4.07 8.68
CA ALA A 130 -2.94 -4.98 9.06
C ALA A 130 -2.49 -6.45 9.09
N LEU A 131 -1.77 -6.90 8.06
CA LEU A 131 -1.20 -8.25 8.00
C LEU A 131 -0.24 -8.51 9.18
N ASN A 132 0.58 -7.53 9.56
CA ASN A 132 1.48 -7.65 10.71
C ASN A 132 0.72 -7.75 12.04
N LEU A 133 -0.40 -7.04 12.20
CA LEU A 133 -1.24 -7.14 13.40
C LEU A 133 -1.87 -8.54 13.52
N ILE A 134 -2.42 -9.07 12.42
CA ILE A 134 -2.99 -10.43 12.41
C ILE A 134 -1.90 -11.46 12.67
N ARG A 135 -0.74 -11.33 12.02
CA ARG A 135 0.41 -12.22 12.28
C ARG A 135 0.83 -12.18 13.75
N ARG A 136 0.94 -11.00 14.35
CA ARG A 136 1.30 -10.87 15.76
C ARG A 136 0.30 -11.57 16.67
N PHE A 137 -1.00 -11.40 16.41
CA PHE A 137 -2.05 -12.12 17.15
C PHE A 137 -1.84 -13.64 17.12
N PHE A 138 -1.49 -14.19 15.97
CA PHE A 138 -1.21 -15.63 15.81
C PHE A 138 0.09 -16.04 16.52
N VAL A 139 1.18 -15.30 16.34
CA VAL A 139 2.47 -15.59 17.00
C VAL A 139 2.36 -15.52 18.53
N ASP A 140 1.59 -14.57 19.06
CA ASP A 140 1.35 -14.44 20.51
C ASP A 140 0.54 -15.62 21.07
N LYS A 141 -0.26 -16.31 20.23
CA LYS A 141 -1.04 -17.51 20.60
C LYS A 141 -0.23 -18.80 20.52
N ASP A 142 0.58 -18.97 19.48
CA ASP A 142 1.47 -20.12 19.30
C ASP A 142 2.71 -19.69 18.51
N ALA A 143 3.87 -19.66 19.17
CA ALA A 143 5.12 -19.29 18.52
C ALA A 143 5.55 -20.29 17.43
N GLY A 144 5.09 -21.55 17.51
CA GLY A 144 5.40 -22.62 16.57
C GLY A 144 4.85 -22.42 15.16
N ILE A 145 3.86 -21.53 14.99
CA ILE A 145 3.26 -21.25 13.67
C ILE A 145 3.99 -20.17 12.88
N THR A 146 4.95 -19.47 13.50
CA THR A 146 5.77 -18.43 12.86
C THR A 146 6.35 -18.83 11.49
N PRO A 147 6.95 -20.03 11.31
CA PRO A 147 7.49 -20.43 10.00
C PRO A 147 6.42 -20.73 8.95
N TYR A 148 5.13 -20.77 9.28
CA TYR A 148 4.06 -20.93 8.29
C TYR A 148 3.44 -19.58 7.89
N LEU A 149 3.69 -18.53 8.67
CA LEU A 149 3.24 -17.16 8.41
C LEU A 149 4.31 -16.37 7.66
N PHE A 150 4.68 -16.84 6.48
CA PHE A 150 5.60 -16.12 5.60
C PHE A 150 4.89 -14.92 4.95
N LEU A 151 5.23 -13.71 5.39
CA LEU A 151 4.97 -12.50 4.62
C LEU A 151 6.00 -12.42 3.49
N PRO A 152 5.59 -12.12 2.25
CA PRO A 152 6.50 -12.12 1.11
C PRO A 152 7.76 -11.27 1.31
N PHE A 153 7.72 -10.07 1.90
CA PHE A 153 8.89 -9.17 1.91
C PHE A 153 8.92 -8.16 3.07
N ALA A 154 8.31 -8.46 4.20
CA ALA A 154 8.49 -7.65 5.39
C ALA A 154 9.49 -8.34 6.31
N ASP A 155 10.76 -7.91 6.23
CA ASP A 155 11.66 -7.97 7.38
C ASP A 155 10.93 -7.21 8.49
N SER A 156 10.09 -7.92 9.24
CA SER A 156 9.61 -7.42 10.52
C SER A 156 10.89 -7.27 11.34
N PRO A 157 11.29 -6.06 11.77
CA PRO A 157 12.45 -5.95 12.63
C PRO A 157 12.14 -6.76 13.89
N ALA A 158 12.70 -7.96 13.96
CA ALA A 158 12.36 -8.95 14.97
C ALA A 158 12.70 -8.50 16.40
N ASP A 159 13.42 -7.38 16.55
CA ASP A 159 13.96 -6.88 17.82
C ASP A 159 13.46 -5.48 18.25
N SER A 160 12.24 -5.07 17.88
CA SER A 160 11.74 -3.74 18.30
C SER A 160 11.22 -3.64 19.74
N SER A 161 11.42 -4.65 20.61
CA SER A 161 10.95 -4.61 22.01
C SER A 161 11.49 -3.43 22.82
N LYS A 162 12.56 -2.77 22.36
CA LYS A 162 13.14 -1.57 23.01
C LYS A 162 12.88 -0.25 22.28
N SER A 163 12.03 -0.22 21.26
CA SER A 163 11.84 0.95 20.40
C SER A 163 10.37 1.44 20.43
N SER A 164 9.91 1.97 21.56
CA SER A 164 8.54 2.44 21.80
C SER A 164 8.12 3.72 21.04
N GLY A 165 8.71 3.99 19.87
CA GLY A 165 8.44 5.25 19.16
C GLY A 165 8.89 5.31 17.70
N LYS A 166 9.28 4.19 17.07
CA LYS A 166 9.61 4.22 15.64
C LYS A 166 8.31 4.24 14.84
N THR A 167 7.94 5.45 14.44
CA THR A 167 6.84 5.77 13.52
C THR A 167 6.88 4.85 12.31
N PHE A 168 5.72 4.26 11.98
CA PHE A 168 5.52 3.45 10.79
C PHE A 168 5.90 4.29 9.56
N ARG A 169 7.00 3.92 8.88
CA ARG A 169 7.45 4.60 7.66
C ARG A 169 7.14 3.73 6.45
N PRO A 170 6.14 4.08 5.61
CA PRO A 170 5.89 3.35 4.38
C PRO A 170 7.16 3.36 3.52
N ARG A 171 7.71 2.18 3.19
CA ARG A 171 8.83 2.04 2.27
C ARG A 171 8.30 2.18 0.84
N ILE A 172 8.12 3.43 0.43
CA ILE A 172 7.80 3.76 -0.97
C ILE A 172 9.02 3.35 -1.81
N PRO A 173 8.86 2.66 -2.96
CA PRO A 173 9.97 2.38 -3.86
C PRO A 173 10.51 3.70 -4.41
N ALA A 174 11.45 4.30 -3.66
CA ALA A 174 11.98 5.63 -3.93
C ALA A 174 12.56 5.72 -5.34
N ASN A 175 13.21 4.65 -5.79
CA ASN A 175 13.84 4.56 -7.10
C ASN A 175 12.83 4.77 -8.24
N LEU A 176 11.62 4.21 -8.11
CA LEU A 176 10.58 4.24 -9.14
C LEU A 176 9.92 5.61 -9.23
N LEU A 177 9.60 6.22 -8.08
CA LEU A 177 9.06 7.58 -8.04
C LEU A 177 10.10 8.60 -8.56
N VAL A 178 11.38 8.43 -8.18
CA VAL A 178 12.48 9.26 -8.67
C VAL A 178 12.62 9.13 -10.18
N ALA A 179 12.56 7.92 -10.74
CA ALA A 179 12.62 7.73 -12.19
C ALA A 179 11.52 8.49 -12.94
N ILE A 180 10.27 8.45 -12.46
CA ILE A 180 9.17 9.22 -13.06
C ILE A 180 9.40 10.72 -12.92
N HIS A 181 9.86 11.20 -11.76
CA HIS A 181 10.14 12.61 -11.57
C HIS A 181 11.25 13.11 -12.49
N VAL A 182 12.32 12.33 -12.64
CA VAL A 182 13.42 12.61 -13.58
C VAL A 182 12.87 12.66 -15.01
N TRP A 183 12.10 11.66 -15.42
CA TRP A 183 11.49 11.62 -16.75
C TRP A 183 10.58 12.82 -17.02
N ASN A 184 9.69 13.17 -16.09
CA ASN A 184 8.84 14.35 -16.20
C ASN A 184 9.64 15.65 -16.23
N GLY A 185 10.69 15.75 -15.42
CA GLY A 185 11.60 16.90 -15.43
C GLY A 185 12.25 17.09 -16.80
N LEU A 186 12.74 16.00 -17.40
CA LEU A 186 13.33 16.03 -18.74
C LEU A 186 12.31 16.47 -19.81
N LEU A 187 11.08 15.94 -19.78
CA LEU A 187 10.01 16.34 -20.70
C LEU A 187 9.70 17.84 -20.59
N LEU A 188 9.53 18.35 -19.36
CA LEU A 188 9.24 19.77 -19.15
C LEU A 188 10.43 20.67 -19.54
N GLY A 189 11.64 20.28 -19.16
CA GLY A 189 12.87 21.00 -19.53
C GLY A 189 13.08 21.04 -21.04
N PHE A 190 12.81 19.93 -21.75
CA PHE A 190 12.80 19.87 -23.21
C PHE A 190 11.77 20.85 -23.79
N SER A 191 10.51 20.79 -23.35
CA SER A 191 9.46 21.68 -23.84
C SER A 191 9.83 23.16 -23.68
N VAL A 192 10.36 23.55 -22.50
CA VAL A 192 10.77 24.94 -22.27
C VAL A 192 11.97 25.33 -23.13
N SER A 193 12.96 24.45 -23.31
CA SER A 193 14.13 24.72 -24.18
C SER A 193 13.71 24.98 -25.62
N VAL A 194 12.81 24.14 -26.15
CA VAL A 194 12.31 24.29 -27.52
C VAL A 194 11.50 25.58 -27.65
N CYS A 195 10.67 25.93 -26.67
CA CYS A 195 9.96 27.21 -26.66
C CYS A 195 10.93 28.40 -26.68
N VAL A 196 12.00 28.37 -25.89
CA VAL A 196 13.03 29.43 -25.88
C VAL A 196 13.72 29.56 -27.24
N TRP A 197 14.07 28.44 -27.88
CA TRP A 197 14.66 28.45 -29.21
C TRP A 197 13.70 29.01 -30.27
N LEU A 198 12.41 28.68 -30.19
CA LEU A 198 11.39 29.20 -31.12
C LEU A 198 11.19 30.71 -30.99
N ILE A 199 11.32 31.27 -29.78
CA ILE A 199 11.16 32.71 -29.52
C ILE A 199 12.44 33.47 -29.89
N VAL A 200 13.61 32.95 -29.53
CA VAL A 200 14.90 33.61 -29.75
C VAL A 200 15.89 32.63 -30.40
N PRO A 201 15.80 32.42 -31.73
CA PRO A 201 16.62 31.43 -32.43
C PRO A 201 18.10 31.81 -32.52
N THR A 202 18.46 33.05 -32.17
CA THR A 202 19.84 33.56 -32.17
C THR A 202 20.63 33.17 -30.92
N LEU A 203 19.98 32.58 -29.91
CA LEU A 203 20.66 32.15 -28.69
C LEU A 203 21.62 30.98 -28.97
N PRO A 204 22.80 30.96 -28.34
CA PRO A 204 23.73 29.84 -28.46
C PRO A 204 23.11 28.58 -27.87
N VAL A 205 23.30 27.44 -28.54
CA VAL A 205 22.74 26.13 -28.15
C VAL A 205 23.03 25.76 -26.70
N THR A 206 24.21 26.14 -26.18
CA THR A 206 24.60 25.93 -24.77
C THR A 206 23.63 26.60 -23.79
N THR A 207 23.18 27.83 -24.07
CA THR A 207 22.22 28.55 -23.20
C THR A 207 20.83 27.92 -23.22
N ILE A 208 20.41 27.42 -24.38
CA ILE A 208 19.13 26.72 -24.53
C ILE A 208 19.14 25.43 -23.72
N ILE A 209 20.18 24.61 -23.87
CA ILE A 209 20.35 23.37 -23.11
C ILE A 209 20.42 23.67 -21.61
N ALA A 210 21.23 24.64 -21.19
CA ALA A 210 21.35 25.03 -19.79
C ALA A 210 20.00 25.44 -19.19
N THR A 211 19.20 26.21 -19.93
CA THR A 211 17.85 26.60 -19.52
C THR A 211 16.96 25.37 -19.29
N GLY A 212 16.97 24.41 -20.21
CA GLY A 212 16.25 23.15 -20.06
C GLY A 212 16.66 22.34 -18.84
N VAL A 213 17.96 22.18 -18.61
CA VAL A 213 18.49 21.42 -17.47
C VAL A 213 18.08 22.07 -16.15
N VAL A 214 18.16 23.40 -16.05
CA VAL A 214 17.74 24.13 -14.84
C VAL A 214 16.25 23.93 -14.57
N VAL A 215 15.40 24.07 -15.59
CA VAL A 215 13.95 23.84 -15.47
C VAL A 215 13.65 22.40 -15.06
N ALA A 216 14.33 21.42 -15.66
CA ALA A 216 14.19 20.01 -15.32
C ALA A 216 14.55 19.76 -13.84
N ALA A 217 15.68 20.28 -13.38
CA ALA A 217 16.13 20.13 -11.99
C ALA A 217 15.15 20.75 -10.98
N ILE A 218 14.64 21.95 -11.27
CA ILE A 218 13.62 22.63 -10.45
C ILE A 218 12.34 21.78 -10.41
N CYS A 219 11.89 21.27 -11.55
CA CYS A 219 10.71 20.42 -11.63
C CYS A 219 10.85 19.13 -10.81
N ILE A 220 11.99 18.44 -10.94
CA ILE A 220 12.29 17.22 -10.16
C ILE A 220 12.26 17.52 -8.66
N GLY A 221 12.92 18.61 -8.24
CA GLY A 221 12.92 19.05 -6.85
C GLY A 221 11.52 19.36 -6.34
N TRP A 222 10.72 20.10 -7.10
CA TRP A 222 9.34 20.45 -6.76
C TRP A 222 8.44 19.22 -6.63
N LEU A 223 8.49 18.31 -7.61
CA LEU A 223 7.74 17.05 -7.57
C LEU A 223 8.15 16.18 -6.36
N GLY A 224 9.45 16.10 -6.07
CA GLY A 224 9.95 15.39 -4.90
C GLY A 224 9.47 15.99 -3.57
N VAL A 225 9.48 17.32 -3.43
CA VAL A 225 8.98 18.01 -2.23
C VAL A 225 7.48 17.81 -2.06
N THR A 226 6.69 17.99 -3.12
CA THR A 226 5.24 17.81 -3.07
C THR A 226 4.85 16.37 -2.74
N ALA A 227 5.55 15.38 -3.29
CA ALA A 227 5.36 13.97 -2.93
C ALA A 227 5.64 13.72 -1.44
N ARG A 228 6.74 14.27 -0.89
CA ARG A 228 7.06 14.14 0.55
C ARG A 228 6.00 14.80 1.43
N GLN A 229 5.52 15.98 1.04
CA GLN A 229 4.47 16.68 1.79
C GLN A 229 3.16 15.88 1.82
N GLU A 230 2.77 15.30 0.69
CA GLU A 230 1.55 14.49 0.60
C GLU A 230 1.63 13.22 1.46
N VAL A 231 2.78 12.53 1.42
CA VAL A 231 3.03 11.38 2.32
C VAL A 231 2.90 11.80 3.77
N ARG A 232 3.55 12.91 4.16
CA ARG A 232 3.49 13.41 5.54
C ARG A 232 2.07 13.75 5.98
N LYS A 233 1.29 14.43 5.13
CA LYS A 233 -0.12 14.78 5.43
C LYS A 233 -0.95 13.51 5.68
N ARG A 234 -0.78 12.49 4.84
CA ARG A 234 -1.54 11.24 4.95
C ARG A 234 -1.10 10.39 6.14
N THR A 235 0.20 10.31 6.42
CA THR A 235 0.71 9.65 7.64
C THR A 235 0.16 10.32 8.90
N ASN A 236 0.17 11.65 8.99
CA ASN A 236 -0.41 12.37 10.13
C ASN A 236 -1.92 12.11 10.27
N SER A 237 -2.64 12.08 9.14
CA SER A 237 -4.07 11.74 9.13
C SER A 237 -4.32 10.33 9.64
N PHE A 238 -3.50 9.36 9.22
CA PHE A 238 -3.54 7.98 9.69
C PHE A 238 -3.29 7.86 11.20
N GLU A 239 -2.22 8.49 11.71
CA GLU A 239 -1.92 8.51 13.15
C GLU A 239 -3.08 9.13 13.96
N SER A 240 -3.70 10.20 13.44
CA SER A 240 -4.84 10.86 14.09
C SER A 240 -6.10 9.99 14.16
N ARG A 241 -6.25 9.03 13.22
CA ARG A 241 -7.35 8.06 13.23
C ARG A 241 -7.10 6.97 14.26
N HIS A 242 -5.87 6.47 14.34
CA HIS A 242 -5.51 5.46 15.34
C HIS A 242 -5.59 5.96 16.78
N ARG A 243 -5.15 7.19 17.05
CA ARG A 243 -5.27 7.80 18.39
C ARG A 243 -6.71 8.01 18.87
N ARG A 244 -7.71 7.91 17.98
CA ARG A 244 -9.13 8.02 18.36
C ARG A 244 -9.77 6.68 18.71
N ILE A 245 -9.12 5.57 18.41
CA ILE A 245 -9.67 4.21 18.59
C ILE A 245 -9.07 3.52 19.82
N GLY A 246 -7.86 3.89 20.23
CA GLY A 246 -7.21 3.40 21.45
C GLY A 246 -7.31 4.39 22.59
#